data_AF-A0A660S194-F1
#
_entry.id   AF-A0A660S194-F1
#
_cell.length_a   1.000
_cell.length_b   1.000
_cell.length_c   1.000
_cell.angle_alpha   90.00
_cell.angle_beta   90.00
_cell.angle_gamma   90.00
#
_symmetry.space_group_name_H-M   'P 1'
#
loop_
_entity.id
_entity.type
_entity.pdbx_description
1 polymer ?
#
loop_
_entity_poly.entity_id
_entity_poly.type
_entity_poly.pdbx_seq_one_letter_code
_entity_poly.pdbx_strand_id
1 'polypeptide(L)'
;MKKIVLVKCQMISNQNLDPGDAKCLVAFMRREGEFARYKDEDAHIIGIVDCGGCEGNKNRVLTSLALLKLQLAALNEKPDVIHIGTCIMKFCKRKDDLIAAIKEKAGIEVVEGAHPYAPPTIFGS
;
A
#
# COMPACT_ATOMS: atom_id res chain seq x y z
N MET A 1 -5.72 -17.28 6.80
CA MET A 1 -4.81 -16.14 6.96
C MET A 1 -4.82 -15.30 5.68
N LYS A 2 -5.38 -14.10 5.72
CA LYS A 2 -5.37 -13.12 4.63
C LYS A 2 -3.97 -12.53 4.47
N LYS A 3 -3.41 -12.60 3.26
CA LYS A 3 -2.07 -12.10 2.96
C LYS A 3 -2.14 -10.80 2.19
N ILE A 4 -1.69 -9.72 2.82
CA ILE A 4 -1.83 -8.34 2.34
C ILE A 4 -0.48 -7.84 1.82
N VAL A 5 -0.51 -7.17 0.68
CA VAL A 5 0.60 -6.34 0.19
C VAL A 5 0.20 -4.87 0.25
N LEU A 6 1.10 -4.01 0.71
CA LEU A 6 0.90 -2.57 0.74
C LEU A 6 1.73 -1.90 -0.37
N VAL A 7 1.11 -1.01 -1.13
CA VAL A 7 1.81 -0.14 -2.09
C VAL A 7 1.92 1.25 -1.50
N LYS A 8 3.13 1.78 -1.37
CA LYS A 8 3.40 3.11 -0.81
C LYS A 8 3.99 4.09 -1.83
N CYS A 9 3.92 5.38 -1.52
CA CYS A 9 4.49 6.43 -2.34
C CYS A 9 5.99 6.54 -2.13
N GLN A 10 6.78 6.30 -3.18
CA GLN A 10 8.23 6.41 -3.13
C GLN A 10 8.70 7.82 -2.74
N MET A 11 8.07 8.87 -3.28
CA MET A 11 8.51 10.26 -3.05
C MET A 11 8.32 10.71 -1.60
N ILE A 12 7.24 10.27 -0.95
CA ILE A 12 6.95 10.55 0.45
C ILE A 12 7.88 9.73 1.35
N SER A 13 8.05 8.43 1.04
CA SER A 13 8.93 7.54 1.80
C SER A 13 10.40 8.02 1.76
N ASN A 14 10.91 8.41 0.59
CA ASN A 14 12.29 8.86 0.42
C ASN A 14 12.60 10.19 1.14
N GLN A 15 11.57 10.98 1.45
CA GLN A 15 11.70 12.21 2.23
C GLN A 15 11.43 12.02 3.72
N ASN A 16 11.33 10.76 4.18
CA ASN A 16 11.02 10.41 5.57
C ASN A 16 9.69 11.02 6.08
N LEU A 17 8.74 11.27 5.18
CA LEU A 17 7.40 11.79 5.51
C LEU A 17 6.40 10.68 5.85
N ASP A 18 6.80 9.42 5.64
CA ASP A 18 6.11 8.21 6.08
C ASP A 18 7.14 7.24 6.70
N PRO A 19 7.66 7.56 7.90
CA PRO A 19 8.77 6.83 8.50
C PRO A 19 8.36 5.38 8.81
N GLY A 20 8.99 4.44 8.10
CA GLY A 20 8.81 3.01 8.30
C GLY A 20 7.37 2.52 8.13
N ASP A 21 6.53 3.23 7.37
CA ASP A 21 5.11 2.92 7.21
C ASP A 21 4.37 2.78 8.56
N ALA A 22 4.88 3.41 9.63
CA ALA A 22 4.47 3.15 11.01
C ALA A 22 2.96 3.36 11.22
N LYS A 23 2.40 4.38 10.56
CA LYS A 23 0.95 4.65 10.59
C LYS A 23 0.13 3.53 9.94
N CYS A 24 0.59 2.99 8.80
CA CYS A 24 -0.05 1.83 8.17
C CYS A 24 0.01 0.60 9.08
N LEU A 25 1.18 0.31 9.67
CA LEU A 25 1.37 -0.85 10.54
C LEU A 25 0.55 -0.76 11.84
N VAL A 26 0.50 0.41 12.47
CA VAL A 26 -0.32 0.63 13.67
C VAL A 26 -1.81 0.56 13.35
N ALA A 27 -2.26 1.16 12.24
CA ALA A 27 -3.67 1.02 11.81
C ALA A 27 -4.02 -0.43 11.50
N PHE A 28 -3.10 -1.18 10.89
CA PHE A 28 -3.30 -2.61 10.65
C PHE A 28 -3.43 -3.39 11.95
N MET A 29 -2.53 -3.19 12.90
CA MET A 29 -2.56 -3.82 14.23
C MET A 29 -3.88 -3.53 14.98
N ARG A 30 -4.37 -2.28 14.89
CA ARG A 30 -5.61 -1.85 15.53
C ARG A 30 -6.88 -2.11 14.71
N ARG A 31 -6.73 -2.63 13.48
CA ARG A 31 -7.82 -2.81 12.52
C ARG A 31 -8.62 -1.52 12.28
N GLU A 32 -7.90 -0.42 12.01
CA GLU A 32 -8.48 0.90 11.74
C GLU A 32 -8.41 1.26 10.24
N GLY A 33 -9.28 2.19 9.81
CA GLY A 33 -9.38 2.61 8.41
C GLY A 33 -9.80 1.46 7.51
N GLU A 34 -9.14 1.31 6.36
CA GLU A 34 -9.45 0.23 5.42
C GLU A 34 -9.10 -1.16 5.95
N PHE A 35 -8.35 -1.26 7.06
CA PHE A 35 -8.05 -2.54 7.71
C PHE A 35 -9.17 -3.03 8.64
N ALA A 36 -10.18 -2.21 8.95
CA ALA A 36 -11.33 -2.60 9.79
C ALA A 36 -12.11 -3.80 9.21
N ARG A 37 -12.03 -3.99 7.90
CA ARG A 37 -12.61 -5.14 7.21
C ARG A 37 -12.01 -6.50 7.61
N TYR A 38 -10.84 -6.49 8.25
CA TYR A 38 -10.15 -7.71 8.73
C TYR A 38 -10.28 -7.88 10.26
N LYS A 39 -11.27 -7.25 10.90
CA LYS A 39 -11.44 -7.31 12.37
C LYS A 39 -11.67 -8.73 12.90
N ASP A 40 -12.37 -9.56 12.12
CA ASP A 40 -12.74 -10.94 12.47
C ASP A 40 -11.94 -11.97 11.63
N GLU A 41 -10.87 -11.52 10.98
CA GLU A 41 -10.04 -12.34 10.10
C GLU A 41 -8.57 -12.30 10.53
N ASP A 42 -7.96 -13.47 10.58
CA ASP A 42 -6.51 -13.59 10.70
C ASP A 42 -5.86 -13.06 9.42
N ALA A 43 -5.13 -11.95 9.53
CA ALA A 43 -4.58 -11.21 8.41
C ALA A 43 -3.17 -10.74 8.74
N HIS A 44 -2.27 -10.78 7.74
CA HIS A 44 -0.87 -10.40 7.84
C HIS A 44 -0.43 -9.57 6.63
N ILE A 45 0.36 -8.51 6.87
CA ILE A 45 1.09 -7.83 5.80
C ILE A 45 2.35 -8.64 5.50
N ILE A 46 2.47 -9.12 4.27
CA ILE A 46 3.59 -9.97 3.82
C ILE A 46 4.53 -9.23 2.85
N GLY A 47 4.24 -7.97 2.52
CA GLY A 47 5.11 -7.16 1.68
C GLY A 47 4.67 -5.71 1.62
N ILE A 48 5.66 -4.82 1.50
CA ILE A 48 5.47 -3.39 1.25
C ILE A 48 6.35 -3.03 0.06
N VAL A 49 5.77 -2.40 -0.96
CA VAL A 49 6.50 -1.98 -2.16
C VAL A 49 6.22 -0.54 -2.53
N ASP A 50 7.19 0.08 -3.20
CA ASP A 50 7.06 1.43 -3.71
C ASP A 50 6.32 1.47 -5.06
N CYS A 51 5.58 2.57 -5.27
CA CYS A 51 4.90 2.87 -6.54
C CYS A 51 5.84 3.09 -7.74
N GLY A 52 7.16 3.19 -7.51
CA GLY A 52 8.17 3.40 -8.56
C GLY A 52 8.39 4.86 -8.96
N GLY A 53 7.87 5.81 -8.17
CA GLY A 53 8.16 7.24 -8.29
C GLY A 53 7.32 7.96 -9.35
N CYS A 54 7.52 9.28 -9.45
CA CYS A 54 6.77 10.12 -10.38
C CYS A 54 7.42 10.21 -11.77
N GLU A 55 8.74 10.04 -11.83
CA GLU A 55 9.54 10.20 -13.05
C GLU A 55 9.67 8.88 -13.82
N GLY A 56 9.46 8.95 -15.15
CA GLY A 56 9.55 7.79 -16.05
C GLY A 56 8.18 7.20 -16.45
N ASN A 57 8.19 5.91 -16.84
CA ASN A 57 6.96 5.21 -17.27
C ASN A 57 5.92 5.20 -16.14
N LYS A 58 4.66 5.49 -16.49
CA LYS A 58 3.56 5.72 -15.57
C LYS A 58 3.32 4.56 -14.58
N ASN A 59 3.66 3.33 -14.94
CA ASN A 59 3.20 2.13 -14.21
C ASN A 59 4.34 1.27 -13.65
N ARG A 60 5.44 1.87 -13.18
CA ARG A 60 6.56 1.15 -12.55
C ARG A 60 6.17 0.34 -11.30
N VAL A 61 5.04 0.66 -10.66
CA VAL A 61 4.48 -0.17 -9.59
C VAL A 61 4.31 -1.65 -10.01
N LEU A 62 4.02 -1.90 -11.30
CA LEU A 62 3.86 -3.26 -11.82
C LEU A 62 5.17 -4.04 -11.76
N THR A 63 6.31 -3.38 -12.00
CA THR A 63 7.63 -4.03 -11.89
C THR A 63 7.98 -4.31 -10.42
N SER A 64 7.64 -3.39 -9.51
CA SER A 64 7.82 -3.61 -8.05
C SER A 64 7.00 -4.82 -7.57
N LEU A 65 5.73 -4.90 -7.99
CA LEU A 65 4.84 -6.01 -7.64
C LEU A 65 5.30 -7.33 -8.26
N ALA A 66 5.79 -7.31 -9.50
CA ALA A 66 6.33 -8.50 -10.16
C ALA A 66 7.57 -9.04 -9.42
N LEU A 67 8.48 -8.15 -8.99
CA LEU A 67 9.64 -8.53 -8.19
C LEU A 67 9.22 -9.12 -6.85
N LEU A 68 8.30 -8.47 -6.13
CA LEU A 68 7.77 -8.99 -4.87
C LEU A 68 7.15 -10.39 -5.05
N LYS A 69 6.35 -10.59 -6.11
CA LYS A 69 5.76 -11.89 -6.43
C LYS A 69 6.83 -12.97 -6.55
N LEU A 70 7.95 -12.69 -7.24
CA LEU A 70 9.05 -13.65 -7.37
C LEU A 70 9.67 -14.02 -6.01
N GLN A 71 9.88 -13.02 -5.13
CA GLN A 71 10.45 -13.26 -3.80
C GLN A 71 9.48 -14.07 -2.91
N LEU A 72 8.20 -13.73 -2.92
CA LEU A 72 7.18 -14.46 -2.17
C LEU A 72 7.00 -15.90 -2.69
N ALA A 73 6.99 -16.08 -4.01
CA ALA A 73 6.84 -17.41 -4.61
C ALA A 73 7.97 -18.36 -4.21
N ALA A 74 9.21 -17.86 -4.06
CA ALA A 74 10.34 -18.64 -3.59
C ALA A 74 10.16 -19.16 -2.14
N LEU A 75 9.27 -18.54 -1.37
CA LEU A 75 8.91 -18.92 -0.01
C LEU A 75 7.55 -19.64 0.07
N ASN A 76 6.97 -20.03 -1.07
CA ASN A 76 5.61 -20.57 -1.17
C ASN A 76 4.51 -19.62 -0.65
N GLU A 77 4.76 -18.31 -0.73
CA GLU A 77 3.85 -17.25 -0.31
C GLU A 77 3.15 -16.60 -1.51
N LYS A 78 1.87 -16.26 -1.33
CA LYS A 78 1.04 -15.59 -2.35
C LYS A 78 0.15 -14.53 -1.70
N PRO A 79 0.12 -13.29 -2.21
CA PRO A 79 -0.79 -12.26 -1.72
C PRO A 79 -2.22 -12.50 -2.19
N ASP A 80 -3.19 -12.20 -1.31
CA ASP A 80 -4.62 -12.26 -1.58
C ASP A 80 -5.20 -10.89 -1.93
N VAL A 81 -4.57 -9.81 -1.46
CA VAL A 81 -5.07 -8.44 -1.60
C VAL A 81 -3.94 -7.43 -1.62
N ILE A 82 -4.10 -6.37 -2.42
CA ILE A 82 -3.21 -5.21 -2.46
C ILE A 82 -3.94 -4.02 -1.85
N HIS A 83 -3.37 -3.42 -0.82
CA HIS A 83 -3.79 -2.11 -0.31
C HIS A 83 -2.97 -0.99 -0.94
N ILE A 84 -3.65 0.07 -1.37
CA ILE A 84 -3.03 1.31 -1.84
C ILE A 84 -2.87 2.24 -0.65
N GLY A 85 -1.63 2.56 -0.29
CA GLY A 85 -1.31 3.35 0.90
C GLY A 85 -1.97 4.73 0.90
N THR A 86 -2.31 5.21 2.09
CA THR A 86 -2.93 6.53 2.31
C THR A 86 -2.10 7.66 1.71
N CYS A 87 -0.78 7.53 1.69
CA CYS A 87 0.14 8.47 1.05
C CYS A 87 -0.11 8.61 -0.46
N ILE A 88 -0.45 7.52 -1.17
CA ILE A 88 -0.85 7.58 -2.59
C ILE A 88 -2.26 8.16 -2.70
N MET A 89 -3.21 7.65 -1.90
CA MET A 89 -4.61 8.04 -2.00
C MET A 89 -4.84 9.54 -1.81
N LYS A 90 -4.06 10.17 -0.92
CA LYS A 90 -4.19 11.60 -0.57
C LYS A 90 -3.31 12.53 -1.40
N PHE A 91 -2.11 12.10 -1.79
CA PHE A 91 -1.10 13.03 -2.35
C PHE A 91 -0.67 12.73 -3.79
N CYS A 92 -1.02 11.57 -4.35
CA CYS A 92 -0.63 11.24 -5.72
C CYS A 92 -1.60 11.85 -6.75
N LYS A 93 -1.09 12.74 -7.61
CA LYS A 93 -1.85 13.32 -8.73
C LYS A 93 -2.24 12.30 -9.82
N ARG A 94 -1.61 11.13 -9.82
CA ARG A 94 -1.77 10.06 -10.81
C ARG A 94 -2.30 8.77 -10.19
N LYS A 95 -2.99 8.87 -9.04
CA LYS A 95 -3.48 7.69 -8.31
C LYS A 95 -4.39 6.83 -9.19
N ASP A 96 -5.25 7.44 -10.01
CA ASP A 96 -6.23 6.72 -10.83
C ASP A 96 -5.54 5.89 -11.91
N ASP A 97 -4.58 6.47 -12.65
CA ASP A 97 -3.73 5.74 -13.62
C ASP A 97 -3.04 4.54 -12.96
N LEU A 98 -2.47 4.77 -11.77
CA LEU A 98 -1.73 3.75 -11.02
C LEU A 98 -2.65 2.61 -10.57
N ILE A 99 -3.80 2.95 -9.99
CA ILE A 99 -4.79 1.99 -9.49
C ILE A 99 -5.37 1.19 -10.67
N ALA A 100 -5.67 1.85 -11.78
CA ALA A 100 -6.17 1.20 -12.99
C ALA A 100 -5.15 0.17 -13.52
N ALA A 101 -3.88 0.54 -13.60
CA ALA A 101 -2.82 -0.37 -14.03
C ALA A 101 -2.67 -1.58 -13.10
N ILE A 102 -2.73 -1.38 -11.77
CA ILE A 102 -2.67 -2.48 -10.81
C ILE A 102 -3.90 -3.38 -10.96
N LYS A 103 -5.12 -2.82 -11.00
CA LYS A 103 -6.35 -3.60 -11.16
C LYS A 103 -6.33 -4.43 -12.45
N GLU A 104 -5.79 -3.89 -13.54
CA GLU A 104 -5.67 -4.59 -14.83
C GLU A 104 -4.74 -5.81 -14.76
N LYS A 105 -3.66 -5.77 -13.96
CA LYS A 105 -2.59 -6.78 -13.97
C LYS A 105 -2.47 -7.64 -12.72
N ALA A 106 -3.01 -7.22 -11.58
CA ALA A 106 -2.77 -7.88 -10.30
C ALA A 106 -3.44 -9.26 -10.20
N GLY A 107 -4.64 -9.42 -10.78
CA GLY A 107 -5.42 -10.66 -10.70
C GLY A 107 -5.89 -11.02 -9.28
N ILE A 108 -5.81 -10.07 -8.35
CA ILE A 108 -6.26 -10.15 -6.95
C ILE A 108 -6.96 -8.85 -6.57
N GLU A 109 -7.64 -8.85 -5.42
CA GLU A 109 -8.36 -7.67 -4.93
C GLU A 109 -7.42 -6.47 -4.74
N VAL A 110 -7.89 -5.28 -5.13
CA VAL A 110 -7.18 -4.01 -4.90
C VAL A 110 -8.07 -3.12 -4.05
N VAL A 111 -7.58 -2.79 -2.86
CA VAL A 111 -8.26 -1.96 -1.86
C VAL A 111 -7.62 -0.58 -1.86
N GLU A 112 -8.46 0.44 -2.03
CA GLU A 112 -8.04 1.83 -2.09
C GLU A 112 -7.99 2.44 -0.69
N GLY A 113 -6.80 2.45 -0.09
CA GLY A 113 -6.57 3.06 1.22
C GLY A 113 -5.89 2.12 2.22
N ALA A 114 -5.44 2.71 3.33
CA ALA A 114 -4.80 2.01 4.44
C ALA A 114 -5.23 2.68 5.76
N HIS A 115 -4.32 3.39 6.43
CA HIS A 115 -4.63 4.07 7.69
C HIS A 115 -5.51 5.33 7.51
N PRO A 116 -6.34 5.68 8.50
CA PRO A 116 -7.15 6.91 8.46
C PRO A 116 -6.39 8.15 8.94
N TYR A 117 -5.27 7.97 9.66
CA TYR A 117 -4.60 9.05 10.37
C TYR A 117 -4.19 10.24 9.47
N ALA A 118 -4.58 11.43 9.88
CA ALA A 118 -4.08 12.71 9.41
C ALA A 118 -3.99 13.66 10.61
N PRO A 119 -3.01 14.56 10.67
CA PRO A 119 -3.00 15.59 11.70
C PRO A 119 -4.28 16.44 11.55
N PRO A 120 -5.06 16.67 12.63
CA PRO A 120 -6.29 17.48 12.56
C PRO A 120 -5.97 18.95 12.26
N THR A 121 -4.78 19.40 12.68
CA THR A 121 -4.25 20.75 12.55
C THR A 121 -2.74 20.66 12.33
N ILE A 122 -2.14 21.65 11.64
CA ILE A 122 -0.67 21.73 11.46
C ILE A 122 -0.03 22.68 12.47
N PHE A 123 -0.72 23.78 12.80
CA PHE A 123 -0.21 24.83 13.68
C PHE A 123 -1.18 25.21 14.81
N GLY A 124 -2.24 24.42 15.02
CA GLY A 124 -3.29 24.70 16.02
C GLY A 124 -3.51 23.53 16.97
N SER A 125 -4.15 23.80 18.10
CA SER A 125 -4.70 22.81 19.03
C SER A 125 -5.97 22.16 18.49
#